data_AF-A0A915HH19-F1
#
_entry.id   AF-A0A915HH19-F1
#
_cell.length_a   1.000
_cell.length_b   1.000
_cell.length_c   1.000
_cell.angle_alpha   90.00
_cell.angle_beta   90.00
_cell.angle_gamma   90.00
#
_symmetry.space_group_name_H-M   'P 1'
#
loop_
_entity.id
_entity.type
_entity.pdbx_description
1 polymer ?
#
loop_
_entity_poly.entity_id
_entity_poly.type
_entity_poly.pdbx_seq_one_letter_code
_entity_poly.pdbx_strand_id
1 'polypeptide(L)'
;MTNNRLLELKLTDPKCKEFRSVLNMDIADLKMFDEKIHRLDEYFYKLIGSDCDYSELMTCFKILLTISVGNAAVERGFSVNENILVENLQEKSLIAQRVVFDAIKSSGSVLDVEVTKDMIKNVVSARGRYREALEERAKDDNEEVASATAKKRSAEEILPLKQYRVHDSMDNKLQTSVIWHKPHSWPNGIIPIHPGINFDYYSPVSH
;
A
#
# COMPACT_ATOMS: atom_id res chain seq x y z
N MET A 1 3.18 27.05 58.01
CA MET A 1 2.00 26.24 58.36
C MET A 1 1.23 25.94 57.09
N THR A 2 1.65 24.92 56.35
CA THR A 2 1.16 24.63 55.00
C THR A 2 0.09 23.53 55.08
N ASN A 3 -1.16 23.95 54.92
CA ASN A 3 -2.35 23.18 54.53
C ASN A 3 -2.33 21.64 54.66
N ASN A 4 -2.53 21.12 55.88
CA ASN A 4 -2.97 19.72 56.09
C ASN A 4 -4.38 19.44 55.52
N ARG A 5 -5.17 20.48 55.26
CA ARG A 5 -6.55 20.36 54.74
C ARG A 5 -6.62 19.81 53.32
N LEU A 6 -5.59 20.05 52.49
CA LEU A 6 -5.48 19.52 51.13
C LEU A 6 -5.08 18.04 51.11
N LEU A 7 -4.30 17.58 52.10
CA LEU A 7 -3.99 16.16 52.28
C LEU A 7 -5.22 15.41 52.78
N GLU A 8 -5.94 15.96 53.75
CA GLU A 8 -7.20 15.38 54.24
C GLU A 8 -8.26 15.29 53.15
N LEU A 9 -8.43 16.33 52.31
CA LEU A 9 -9.33 16.31 51.15
C LEU A 9 -8.93 15.29 50.07
N LYS A 10 -7.63 14.98 49.92
CA LYS A 10 -7.14 13.92 49.01
C LYS A 10 -7.30 12.52 49.59
N LEU A 11 -7.32 12.39 50.92
CA LEU A 11 -7.56 11.13 51.64
C LEU A 11 -9.05 10.76 51.73
N THR A 12 -9.95 11.69 51.40
CA THR A 12 -11.40 11.43 51.29
C THR A 12 -11.82 10.81 49.96
N ASP A 13 -10.95 10.78 48.94
CA ASP A 13 -11.25 10.10 47.69
C ASP A 13 -11.32 8.58 47.95
N PRO A 14 -12.44 7.91 47.63
CA PRO A 14 -12.60 6.47 47.83
C PRO A 14 -11.42 5.68 47.26
N LYS A 15 -10.89 6.09 46.10
CA LYS A 15 -9.74 5.44 45.45
C LYS A 15 -8.46 5.51 46.27
N CYS A 16 -8.20 6.65 46.90
CA CYS A 16 -7.02 6.85 47.74
C CYS A 16 -7.12 6.04 49.04
N LYS A 17 -8.33 5.92 49.59
CA LYS A 17 -8.61 5.11 50.78
C LYS A 17 -8.45 3.62 50.49
N GLU A 18 -9.02 3.16 49.38
CA GLU A 18 -8.89 1.80 48.86
C GLU A 18 -7.43 1.44 48.62
N PHE A 19 -6.69 2.29 47.88
CA PHE A 19 -5.28 2.05 47.58
C PHE A 19 -4.42 1.94 48.84
N ARG A 20 -4.69 2.78 49.85
CA ARG A 20 -4.00 2.72 51.13
C ARG A 20 -4.32 1.45 51.93
N SER A 21 -5.54 0.93 51.83
CA SER A 21 -5.90 -0.38 52.40
C SER A 21 -5.06 -1.49 51.78
N VAL A 22 -4.94 -1.49 50.44
CA VAL A 22 -4.13 -2.47 49.70
C VAL A 22 -2.65 -2.39 50.08
N LEU A 23 -2.09 -1.18 50.23
CA LEU A 23 -0.68 -1.01 50.66
C LEU A 23 -0.39 -1.57 52.06
N ASN A 24 -1.42 -1.69 52.90
CA ASN A 24 -1.30 -2.25 54.24
C ASN A 24 -1.62 -3.75 54.29
N MET A 25 -1.99 -4.38 53.17
CA MET A 25 -2.12 -5.84 53.09
C MET A 25 -0.72 -6.47 53.19
N ASP A 26 -0.63 -7.66 53.80
CA ASP A 26 0.61 -8.42 53.76
C ASP A 26 0.77 -9.02 52.37
N ILE A 27 1.60 -8.38 51.55
CA ILE A 27 1.80 -8.75 50.15
C ILE A 27 3.00 -9.69 50.01
N ALA A 28 2.99 -10.80 50.75
CA ALA A 28 4.04 -11.81 50.70
C ALA A 28 4.24 -12.37 49.27
N ASP A 29 3.15 -12.50 48.52
CA ASP A 29 3.14 -13.02 47.15
C ASP A 29 3.87 -12.11 46.15
N LEU A 30 4.00 -10.81 46.44
CA LEU A 30 4.77 -9.89 45.59
C LEU A 30 6.26 -10.22 45.61
N LYS A 31 6.78 -10.78 46.72
CA LYS A 31 8.18 -11.23 46.79
C LYS A 31 8.45 -12.43 45.89
N MET A 32 7.40 -13.18 45.51
CA MET A 32 7.49 -14.31 44.58
C MET A 32 7.02 -13.93 43.16
N PHE A 33 6.67 -12.66 42.94
CA PHE A 33 6.29 -12.19 41.62
C PHE A 33 7.51 -12.14 40.69
N ASP A 34 7.36 -12.67 39.48
CA ASP A 34 8.35 -12.64 38.41
C ASP A 34 7.66 -12.08 37.18
N GLU A 35 8.12 -10.94 36.69
CA GLU A 35 7.56 -10.24 35.53
C GLU A 35 7.60 -11.06 34.22
N LYS A 36 8.47 -12.07 34.14
CA LYS A 36 8.62 -12.92 32.95
C LYS A 36 7.67 -14.11 32.95
N ILE A 37 7.21 -14.52 34.13
CA ILE A 37 6.38 -15.70 34.33
C ILE A 37 4.94 -15.30 34.65
N HIS A 38 4.75 -14.24 35.43
CA HIS A 38 3.48 -13.83 35.99
C HIS A 38 2.94 -12.57 35.33
N ARG A 39 1.63 -12.57 35.07
CA ARG A 39 0.90 -11.43 34.53
C ARG A 39 0.49 -10.45 35.63
N LEU A 40 0.89 -9.20 35.48
CA LEU A 40 0.60 -8.14 36.45
C LEU A 40 -0.91 -7.87 36.60
N ASP A 41 -1.67 -7.94 35.52
CA ASP A 41 -3.12 -7.75 35.53
C ASP A 41 -3.86 -8.89 36.24
N GLU A 42 -3.41 -10.13 36.05
CA GLU A 42 -3.94 -11.30 36.76
C GLU A 42 -3.64 -11.22 38.26
N TYR A 43 -2.44 -10.76 38.61
CA TYR A 43 -2.03 -10.57 39.99
C TYR A 43 -2.93 -9.56 40.73
N PHE A 44 -3.12 -8.35 40.17
CA PHE A 44 -4.00 -7.35 40.80
C PHE A 44 -5.47 -7.79 40.83
N TYR A 45 -5.93 -8.53 39.81
CA TYR A 45 -7.28 -9.09 39.82
C TYR A 45 -7.47 -10.13 40.93
N LYS A 46 -6.47 -10.99 41.19
CA LYS A 46 -6.49 -11.93 42.32
C LYS A 46 -6.47 -11.22 43.68
N LEU A 47 -5.71 -10.12 43.78
CA LEU A 47 -5.53 -9.39 45.02
C LEU A 47 -6.80 -8.62 45.46
N ILE A 48 -7.47 -7.93 44.54
CA ILE A 48 -8.59 -7.03 44.87
C ILE A 48 -9.80 -7.14 43.92
N GLY A 49 -9.70 -7.89 42.82
CA GLY A 49 -10.72 -7.89 41.77
C GLY A 49 -12.02 -8.62 42.12
N SER A 50 -12.01 -9.43 43.19
CA SER A 50 -13.18 -10.15 43.69
C SER A 50 -13.92 -9.42 44.81
N ASP A 51 -13.33 -8.36 45.35
CA ASP A 51 -13.87 -7.61 46.48
C ASP A 51 -14.53 -6.32 45.98
N CYS A 52 -15.80 -6.14 46.36
CA CYS A 52 -16.59 -4.98 45.98
C CYS A 52 -16.08 -3.69 46.63
N ASP A 53 -15.36 -3.79 47.74
CA ASP A 53 -14.83 -2.63 48.47
C ASP A 53 -13.71 -1.91 47.72
N TYR A 54 -13.18 -2.52 46.65
CA TYR A 54 -12.11 -1.97 45.80
C TYR A 54 -12.56 -1.67 44.36
N SER A 55 -13.86 -1.48 44.13
CA SER A 55 -14.41 -1.40 42.76
C SER A 55 -13.90 -0.19 41.96
N GLU A 56 -13.73 0.94 42.63
CA GLU A 56 -13.26 2.20 42.09
C GLU A 56 -11.75 2.15 41.79
N LEU A 57 -10.97 1.58 42.69
CA LEU A 57 -9.54 1.32 42.50
C LEU A 57 -9.30 0.30 41.37
N MET A 58 -10.10 -0.77 41.32
CA MET A 58 -10.00 -1.77 40.24
C MET A 58 -10.33 -1.15 38.88
N THR A 59 -11.27 -0.21 38.83
CA THR A 59 -11.56 0.57 37.62
C THR A 59 -10.34 1.40 37.18
N CYS A 60 -9.66 2.03 38.13
CA CYS A 60 -8.41 2.75 37.84
C CYS A 60 -7.29 1.81 37.34
N PHE A 61 -7.11 0.63 37.93
CA PHE A 61 -6.14 -0.36 37.44
C PHE A 61 -6.48 -0.87 36.05
N LYS A 62 -7.76 -1.14 35.75
CA LYS A 62 -8.20 -1.52 34.40
C LYS A 62 -7.80 -0.47 33.37
N ILE A 63 -8.05 0.81 33.65
CA ILE A 63 -7.65 1.91 32.76
C ILE A 63 -6.12 1.97 32.63
N LEU A 64 -5.39 1.99 33.74
CA LEU A 64 -3.93 2.11 33.76
C LEU A 64 -3.23 0.96 33.01
N LEU A 65 -3.64 -0.28 33.29
CA LEU A 65 -3.05 -1.47 32.68
C LEU A 65 -3.44 -1.61 31.20
N THR A 66 -4.57 -1.04 30.78
CA THR A 66 -5.00 -1.04 29.37
C THR A 66 -4.34 0.07 28.54
N ILE A 67 -4.02 1.23 29.15
CA ILE A 67 -3.38 2.37 28.45
C ILE A 67 -2.05 1.94 27.78
N SER A 68 -1.27 1.07 28.43
CA SER A 68 0.01 0.60 27.87
C SER A 68 -0.13 -0.33 26.65
N VAL A 69 -1.31 -0.93 26.44
CA VAL A 69 -1.50 -1.98 25.42
C VAL A 69 -1.81 -1.41 24.05
N GLY A 70 -2.32 -0.16 23.98
CA GLY A 70 -2.78 0.48 22.73
C GLY A 70 -1.70 0.54 21.64
N ASN A 71 -0.44 0.77 22.03
CA ASN A 71 0.69 0.71 21.12
C ASN A 71 1.46 -0.60 21.21
N ALA A 72 1.47 -1.30 22.35
CA ALA A 72 2.26 -2.52 22.50
C ALA A 72 1.84 -3.65 21.54
N ALA A 73 0.56 -3.75 21.16
CA ALA A 73 0.13 -4.74 20.15
C ALA A 73 0.62 -4.35 18.74
N VAL A 74 0.54 -3.07 18.40
CA VAL A 74 0.96 -2.52 17.10
C VAL A 74 2.49 -2.56 16.97
N GLU A 75 3.22 -2.16 18.01
CA GLU A 75 4.68 -2.23 18.11
C GLU A 75 5.19 -3.67 18.11
N ARG A 76 4.48 -4.61 18.76
CA ARG A 76 4.78 -6.05 18.59
C ARG A 76 4.58 -6.50 17.15
N GLY A 77 3.54 -6.04 16.48
CA GLY A 77 3.32 -6.30 15.05
C GLY A 77 4.46 -5.75 14.19
N PHE A 78 4.91 -4.53 14.46
CA PHE A 78 6.03 -3.91 13.77
C PHE A 78 7.36 -4.62 14.05
N SER A 79 7.66 -4.97 15.29
CA SER A 79 8.88 -5.70 15.66
C SER A 79 8.92 -7.09 15.02
N VAL A 80 7.80 -7.80 14.97
CA VAL A 80 7.72 -9.09 14.25
C VAL A 80 7.93 -8.88 12.75
N ASN A 81 7.38 -7.82 12.16
CA ASN A 81 7.56 -7.55 10.74
C ASN A 81 8.98 -7.07 10.41
N GLU A 82 9.61 -6.28 11.26
CA GLU A 82 10.98 -5.80 11.12
C GLU A 82 11.96 -6.97 10.98
N ASN A 83 11.77 -8.03 11.77
CA ASN A 83 12.60 -9.25 11.69
C ASN A 83 12.43 -10.04 10.36
N ILE A 84 11.36 -9.79 9.60
CA ILE A 84 11.06 -10.46 8.32
C ILE A 84 11.42 -9.56 7.13
N LEU A 85 11.39 -8.24 7.31
CA LEU A 85 11.64 -7.29 6.24
C LEU A 85 13.14 -7.21 5.93
N VAL A 86 13.49 -7.55 4.69
CA VAL A 86 14.83 -7.38 4.12
C VAL A 86 14.75 -6.36 2.98
N GLU A 87 15.75 -5.48 2.85
CA GLU A 87 15.82 -4.53 1.75
C GLU A 87 15.78 -5.23 0.39
N ASN A 88 15.08 -4.64 -0.58
CA ASN A 88 14.91 -5.16 -1.96
C ASN A 88 14.19 -6.52 -2.07
N LEU A 89 13.41 -6.91 -1.06
CA LEU A 89 12.61 -8.13 -1.12
C LEU A 89 11.38 -7.95 -2.02
N GLN A 90 11.17 -8.88 -2.96
CA GLN A 90 9.94 -8.90 -3.76
C GLN A 90 8.73 -9.30 -2.89
N GLU A 91 7.55 -8.76 -3.16
CA GLU A 91 6.31 -9.03 -2.42
C GLU A 91 6.04 -10.54 -2.25
N LYS A 92 6.18 -11.32 -3.34
CA LYS A 92 6.00 -12.79 -3.29
C LYS A 92 6.97 -13.48 -2.32
N SER A 93 8.19 -12.95 -2.20
CA SER A 93 9.20 -13.47 -1.27
C SER A 93 8.87 -13.11 0.17
N LEU A 94 8.36 -11.90 0.42
CA LEU A 94 7.88 -11.47 1.73
C LEU A 94 6.72 -12.34 2.22
N ILE A 95 5.74 -12.60 1.36
CA ILE A 95 4.60 -13.48 1.67
C ILE A 95 5.09 -14.89 2.03
N ALA A 96 6.01 -15.44 1.22
CA ALA A 96 6.56 -16.77 1.47
C ALA A 96 7.31 -16.86 2.82
N GLN A 97 8.16 -15.87 3.13
CA GLN A 97 8.86 -15.82 4.41
C GLN A 97 7.89 -15.71 5.58
N ARG A 98 6.83 -14.90 5.45
CA ARG A 98 5.82 -14.77 6.50
C ARG A 98 5.09 -16.07 6.78
N VAL A 99 4.70 -16.79 5.72
CA VAL A 99 4.05 -18.10 5.84
C VAL A 99 4.94 -19.09 6.59
N VAL A 100 6.24 -19.13 6.26
CA VAL A 100 7.20 -20.02 6.94
C VAL A 100 7.38 -19.61 8.41
N PHE A 101 7.53 -18.32 8.69
CA PHE A 101 7.67 -17.81 10.05
C PHE A 101 6.47 -18.17 10.93
N ASP A 102 5.25 -17.94 10.43
CA ASP A 102 4.03 -18.24 11.18
C ASP A 102 3.86 -19.74 11.41
N ALA A 103 4.27 -20.59 10.46
CA ALA A 103 4.25 -22.05 10.59
C ALA A 103 5.27 -22.59 11.61
N ILE A 104 6.48 -22.02 11.66
CA ILE A 104 7.48 -22.38 12.68
C ILE A 104 7.00 -21.92 14.05
N LYS A 105 6.45 -20.70 14.13
CA LYS A 105 5.94 -20.13 15.38
C LYS A 105 4.78 -20.94 15.96
N SER A 106 3.87 -21.45 15.12
CA SER A 106 2.79 -22.32 15.57
C SER A 106 3.29 -23.70 16.02
N SER A 107 4.40 -24.17 15.47
CA SER A 107 5.06 -25.43 15.86
C SER A 107 5.91 -25.29 17.12
N GLY A 108 6.16 -24.06 17.61
CA GLY A 108 6.95 -23.77 18.81
C GLY A 108 8.45 -23.64 18.54
N SER A 109 9.04 -24.59 17.81
CA SER A 109 10.46 -24.56 17.41
C SER A 109 10.65 -25.05 15.98
N VAL A 110 11.79 -24.70 15.38
CA VAL A 110 12.20 -25.20 14.06
C VAL A 110 12.37 -26.72 14.06
N LEU A 111 12.82 -27.29 15.19
CA LEU A 111 13.05 -28.73 15.33
C LEU A 111 11.75 -29.53 15.50
N ASP A 112 10.66 -28.86 15.88
CA ASP A 112 9.36 -29.49 16.16
C ASP A 112 8.47 -29.55 14.90
N VAL A 113 8.93 -28.99 13.77
CA VAL A 113 8.20 -29.01 12.51
C VAL A 113 8.29 -30.41 11.88
N GLU A 114 7.15 -31.10 11.79
CA GLU A 114 7.07 -32.40 11.12
C GLU A 114 7.31 -32.26 9.60
N VAL A 115 8.31 -32.98 9.10
CA VAL A 115 8.63 -32.98 7.66
C VAL A 115 7.72 -33.93 6.91
N THR A 116 6.75 -33.36 6.19
CA THR A 116 5.80 -34.14 5.39
C THR A 116 6.38 -34.58 4.03
N LYS A 117 5.86 -35.66 3.46
CA LYS A 117 6.26 -36.15 2.13
C LYS A 117 6.04 -35.11 1.02
N ASP A 118 5.02 -34.27 1.16
CA ASP A 118 4.72 -33.24 0.15
C ASP A 118 5.69 -32.07 0.21
N MET A 119 6.23 -31.74 1.39
CA MET A 119 7.35 -30.78 1.49
C MET A 119 8.57 -31.29 0.71
N ILE A 120 8.91 -32.57 0.86
CA ILE A 120 10.03 -33.18 0.14
C ILE A 120 9.82 -33.09 -1.37
N LYS A 121 8.63 -33.48 -1.87
CA LYS A 121 8.29 -33.36 -3.31
C LYS A 121 8.41 -31.92 -3.80
N ASN A 122 7.89 -30.96 -3.03
CA ASN A 122 7.96 -29.54 -3.39
C ASN A 122 9.41 -29.06 -3.48
N VAL A 123 10.26 -29.39 -2.51
CA VAL A 123 11.69 -29.04 -2.51
C VAL A 123 12.41 -29.63 -3.72
N VAL A 124 12.18 -30.91 -4.02
CA VAL A 124 12.78 -31.57 -5.20
C VAL A 124 12.38 -30.88 -6.50
N SER A 125 11.10 -30.48 -6.63
CA SER A 125 10.60 -29.78 -7.82
C SER A 125 10.99 -28.29 -7.88
N ALA A 126 11.38 -27.68 -6.76
CA ALA A 126 11.58 -26.24 -6.65
C ALA A 126 12.64 -25.70 -7.62
N ARG A 127 13.73 -26.46 -7.82
CA ARG A 127 14.79 -26.07 -8.77
C ARG A 127 14.29 -26.04 -10.21
N GLY A 128 13.42 -26.98 -10.59
CA GLY A 128 12.80 -27.01 -11.91
C GLY A 128 11.90 -25.80 -12.14
N ARG A 129 10.98 -25.55 -11.19
CA ARG A 129 10.08 -24.38 -11.20
C ARG A 129 10.85 -23.06 -11.25
N TYR A 130 11.97 -22.97 -10.53
CA TYR A 130 12.82 -21.77 -10.56
C TYR A 130 13.42 -21.52 -11.94
N ARG A 131 13.93 -22.57 -12.60
CA ARG A 131 14.48 -22.44 -13.95
C ARG A 131 13.40 -22.07 -14.96
N GLU A 132 12.25 -22.72 -14.90
CA GLU A 132 11.10 -22.38 -15.76
C GLU A 132 10.69 -20.91 -15.60
N ALA A 133 10.62 -20.41 -14.36
CA ALA A 133 10.31 -19.01 -14.09
C ALA A 133 11.38 -18.03 -14.60
N LEU A 134 12.67 -18.42 -14.61
CA LEU A 134 13.73 -17.59 -15.21
C LEU A 134 13.61 -17.54 -16.74
N GLU A 135 13.29 -18.67 -17.38
CA GLU A 135 13.10 -18.75 -18.82
C GLU A 135 11.87 -17.95 -19.27
N GLU A 136 10.78 -17.98 -18.49
CA GLU A 136 9.58 -17.18 -18.72
C GLU A 136 9.89 -15.69 -18.63
N ARG A 137 10.54 -15.23 -17.55
CA ARG A 137 10.96 -13.82 -17.42
C ARG A 137 11.85 -13.36 -18.57
N ALA A 138 12.80 -14.19 -19.00
CA ALA A 138 13.68 -13.86 -20.12
C ALA A 138 12.92 -13.73 -21.46
N LYS A 139 11.83 -14.47 -21.63
CA LYS A 139 10.95 -14.33 -22.80
C LYS A 139 10.14 -13.05 -22.71
N ASP A 140 9.51 -12.79 -21.56
CA ASP A 140 8.72 -11.58 -21.32
C ASP A 140 9.57 -10.31 -21.55
N ASP A 141 10.79 -10.28 -21.00
CA ASP A 141 11.73 -9.16 -21.19
C ASP A 141 12.10 -8.98 -22.68
N ASN A 142 12.34 -10.08 -23.40
CA ASN A 142 12.65 -10.02 -24.84
C ASN A 142 11.47 -9.54 -25.67
N GLU A 143 10.26 -9.99 -25.34
CA GLU A 143 9.02 -9.56 -26.00
C GLU A 143 8.72 -8.08 -25.73
N GLU A 144 8.94 -7.63 -24.50
CA GLU A 144 8.79 -6.22 -24.14
C GLU A 144 9.77 -5.35 -24.93
N VAL A 145 11.05 -5.72 -24.98
CA VAL A 145 12.08 -5.02 -25.76
C VAL A 145 11.77 -5.03 -27.25
N ALA A 146 11.31 -6.16 -27.80
CA ALA A 146 10.90 -6.28 -29.20
C ALA A 146 9.70 -5.36 -29.52
N SER A 147 8.72 -5.30 -28.61
CA SER A 147 7.54 -4.43 -28.77
C SER A 147 7.92 -2.95 -28.68
N ALA A 148 8.81 -2.58 -27.76
CA ALA A 148 9.27 -1.21 -27.57
C ALA A 148 10.09 -0.72 -28.78
N THR A 149 10.96 -1.59 -29.30
CA THR A 149 11.73 -1.29 -30.51
C THR A 149 10.86 -1.19 -31.76
N ALA A 150 9.83 -2.03 -31.91
CA ALA A 150 8.85 -1.92 -32.99
C ALA A 150 8.01 -0.63 -32.91
N LYS A 151 7.58 -0.23 -31.71
CA LYS A 151 6.90 1.05 -31.49
C LYS A 151 7.80 2.24 -31.81
N LYS A 152 9.09 2.18 -31.45
CA LYS A 152 10.05 3.23 -31.78
C LYS A 152 10.27 3.35 -33.29
N ARG A 153 10.45 2.22 -34.00
CA ARG A 153 10.62 2.20 -35.47
C ARG A 153 9.41 2.76 -36.20
N SER A 154 8.20 2.32 -35.82
CA SER A 154 6.97 2.85 -36.42
C SER A 154 6.79 4.34 -36.13
N ALA A 155 7.14 4.82 -34.93
CA ALA A 155 7.15 6.25 -34.62
C ALA A 155 8.16 7.02 -35.49
N GLU A 156 9.38 6.50 -35.68
CA GLU A 156 10.40 7.10 -36.55
C GLU A 156 9.95 7.17 -38.02
N GLU A 157 9.25 6.17 -38.54
CA GLU A 157 8.70 6.17 -39.91
C GLU A 157 7.52 7.15 -40.10
N ILE A 158 6.69 7.34 -39.06
CA ILE A 158 5.51 8.22 -39.13
C ILE A 158 5.90 9.72 -39.06
N LEU A 159 7.02 10.06 -38.42
CA LEU A 159 7.50 11.44 -38.27
C LEU A 159 7.76 12.17 -39.61
N PRO A 160 8.58 11.64 -40.55
CA PRO A 160 8.82 12.29 -41.83
C PRO A 160 7.55 12.35 -42.69
N LEU A 161 6.68 11.34 -42.62
CA LEU A 161 5.40 11.33 -43.35
C LEU A 161 4.44 12.44 -42.86
N LYS A 162 4.44 12.74 -41.56
CA LYS A 162 3.70 13.89 -41.02
C LYS A 162 4.28 15.21 -41.49
N GLN A 163 5.60 15.35 -41.55
CA GLN A 163 6.25 16.56 -42.06
C GLN A 163 5.96 16.78 -43.55
N TYR A 164 6.03 15.71 -44.36
CA TYR A 164 5.73 15.76 -45.79
C TYR A 164 4.26 16.15 -46.04
N ARG A 165 3.31 15.60 -45.27
CA ARG A 165 1.89 15.99 -45.34
C ARG A 165 1.65 17.47 -45.04
N VAL A 166 2.40 18.05 -44.11
CA VAL A 166 2.29 19.49 -43.79
C VAL A 166 2.86 20.32 -44.94
N HIS A 167 4.01 19.92 -45.48
CA HIS A 167 4.63 20.58 -46.64
C HIS A 167 3.70 20.57 -47.86
N ASP A 168 3.18 19.40 -48.25
CA ASP A 168 2.22 19.26 -49.37
C ASP A 168 0.96 20.11 -49.16
N SER A 169 0.48 20.23 -47.91
CA SER A 169 -0.67 21.09 -47.60
C SER A 169 -0.36 22.58 -47.77
N MET A 170 0.86 23.01 -47.44
CA MET A 170 1.31 24.38 -47.65
C MET A 170 1.48 24.69 -49.14
N ASP A 171 2.06 23.77 -49.91
CA ASP A 171 2.22 23.92 -51.36
C ASP A 171 0.88 23.97 -52.09
N ASN A 172 -0.10 23.15 -51.70
CA ASN A 172 -1.44 23.17 -52.27
C ASN A 172 -2.16 24.51 -51.97
N LYS A 173 -2.02 25.04 -50.74
CA LYS A 173 -2.53 26.38 -50.39
C LYS A 173 -1.85 27.50 -51.19
N LEU A 174 -0.55 27.39 -51.44
CA LEU A 174 0.18 28.35 -52.27
C LEU A 174 -0.24 28.24 -53.74
N GLN A 175 -0.39 27.04 -54.30
CA GLN A 175 -0.86 26.84 -55.67
C GLN A 175 -2.27 27.39 -55.88
N THR A 176 -3.20 27.09 -54.97
CA THR A 176 -4.57 27.65 -55.02
C THR A 176 -4.54 29.18 -54.93
N SER A 177 -3.75 29.76 -54.01
CA SER A 177 -3.56 31.21 -53.92
C SER A 177 -2.99 31.82 -55.23
N VAL A 178 -1.98 31.20 -55.84
CA VAL A 178 -1.39 31.67 -57.12
C VAL A 178 -2.37 31.56 -58.29
N ILE A 179 -3.24 30.54 -58.29
CA ILE A 179 -4.32 30.42 -59.29
C ILE A 179 -5.33 31.56 -59.15
N TRP A 180 -5.66 31.97 -57.91
CA TRP A 180 -6.59 33.07 -57.65
C TRP A 180 -5.98 34.47 -57.92
N HIS A 181 -4.67 34.64 -57.79
CA HIS A 181 -3.98 35.92 -57.97
C HIS A 181 -3.44 36.16 -59.39
N LYS A 182 -3.63 35.23 -60.35
CA LYS A 182 -3.35 35.53 -61.76
C LYS A 182 -4.48 36.40 -62.34
N PRO A 183 -4.24 37.69 -62.64
CA PRO A 183 -5.23 38.49 -63.37
C PRO A 183 -5.41 37.87 -64.75
N HIS A 184 -6.57 37.26 -64.99
CA HIS A 184 -6.97 36.85 -66.33
C HIS A 184 -7.25 38.13 -67.13
N SER A 185 -6.28 38.56 -67.93
CA SER A 185 -6.59 39.40 -69.09
C SER A 185 -7.27 38.49 -70.12
N TRP A 186 -8.60 38.56 -70.20
CA TRP A 186 -9.36 37.89 -71.24
C TRP A 186 -9.27 38.70 -72.54
N PRO A 187 -8.69 38.18 -73.65
CA PRO A 187 -8.92 38.74 -74.96
C PRO A 187 -10.12 38.04 -75.57
N ASN A 188 -11.21 38.79 -75.74
CA ASN A 188 -12.31 38.52 -76.67
C ASN A 188 -13.21 37.30 -76.38
N GLY A 189 -14.23 37.52 -75.56
CA GLY A 189 -15.62 37.40 -76.03
C GLY A 189 -16.20 36.03 -76.37
N ILE A 190 -15.81 34.93 -75.70
CA ILE A 190 -16.55 33.66 -75.75
C ILE A 190 -16.63 33.07 -74.34
N ILE A 191 -17.85 32.94 -73.80
CA ILE A 191 -18.13 32.25 -72.54
C ILE A 191 -18.47 30.79 -72.89
N PRO A 192 -17.67 29.77 -72.51
CA PRO A 192 -18.09 28.39 -72.59
C PRO A 192 -18.93 28.05 -71.36
N ILE A 193 -20.19 27.72 -71.63
CA ILE A 193 -21.14 27.17 -70.65
C ILE A 193 -20.70 25.71 -70.41
N HIS A 194 -20.18 25.38 -69.22
CA HIS A 194 -19.99 23.99 -68.82
C HIS A 194 -21.21 23.51 -68.03
N PRO A 195 -21.84 22.38 -68.43
CA PRO A 195 -23.00 21.83 -67.75
C PRO A 195 -22.55 21.01 -66.53
N GLY A 196 -23.20 21.24 -65.39
CA GLY A 196 -23.15 20.31 -64.26
C GLY A 196 -22.18 20.67 -63.15
N ILE A 197 -22.52 21.70 -62.36
CA ILE A 197 -22.22 21.71 -60.93
C ILE A 197 -23.50 22.13 -60.21
N ASN A 198 -24.06 21.18 -59.46
CA ASN A 198 -25.21 21.36 -58.60
C ASN A 198 -24.76 22.15 -57.37
N PHE A 199 -25.22 23.39 -57.22
CA PHE A 199 -24.95 24.23 -56.06
C PHE A 199 -26.10 24.04 -55.05
N ASP A 200 -26.03 22.98 -54.26
CA ASP A 200 -26.76 22.95 -52.99
C ASP A 200 -25.97 23.80 -51.99
N TYR A 201 -26.24 25.11 -52.00
CA TYR A 201 -25.78 26.02 -50.97
C TYR A 201 -26.50 25.69 -49.66
N TYR A 202 -25.75 25.09 -48.73
CA TYR A 202 -26.09 25.10 -47.32
C TYR A 202 -26.24 26.56 -46.84
N SER A 203 -27.42 26.89 -46.34
CA SER A 203 -27.70 28.12 -45.59
C SER A 203 -27.01 28.06 -44.21
N PRO A 204 -26.22 29.07 -43.81
CA PRO A 204 -25.74 29.16 -42.44
C PRO A 204 -26.80 29.84 -41.57
N VAL A 205 -27.39 29.07 -40.65
CA VAL A 205 -28.18 29.63 -39.55
C VAL A 205 -27.24 30.40 -38.63
N SER A 206 -27.53 31.69 -38.49
CA SER A 206 -26.92 32.64 -37.57
C SER A 206 -27.61 32.62 -36.20
N HIS A 207 -26.79 32.66 -35.15
CA HIS A 207 -27.05 33.04 -33.74
C HIS A 207 -27.87 32.10 -32.85
#